data_AF-A0A7C5STF5-F1
#
_entry.id   AF-A0A7C5STF5-F1
#
_cell.length_a   1.000
_cell.length_b   1.000
_cell.length_c   1.000
_cell.angle_alpha   90.00
_cell.angle_beta   90.00
_cell.angle_gamma   90.00
#
_symmetry.space_group_name_H-M   'P 1'
#
loop_
_entity.id
_entity.type
_entity.pdbx_description
1 polymer ?
#
loop_
_entity_poly.entity_id
_entity_poly.type
_entity_poly.pdbx_seq_one_letter_code
_entity_poly.pdbx_strand_id
1 'polypeptide(L)'
;MAKPTEEELETALKMAAQMRDKDIDPFFIAKALLSHNYRIKYLEEIMQAADRYLNRGMSEQERTRLLRTIEKAKDTESYTSSQGRSSFGLE
;
A
#
# COMPACT_ATOMS: atom_id res chain seq x y z
N MET A 1 -7.56 5.75 -18.30
CA MET A 1 -6.78 4.52 -18.55
C MET A 1 -7.49 3.36 -17.86
N ALA A 2 -7.46 2.16 -18.43
CA ALA A 2 -8.07 0.98 -17.83
C ALA A 2 -7.21 0.44 -16.66
N LYS A 3 -7.85 -0.19 -15.67
CA LYS A 3 -7.15 -0.92 -14.60
C LYS A 3 -6.43 -2.12 -15.26
N PRO A 4 -5.15 -2.38 -14.94
CA PRO A 4 -4.47 -3.57 -15.44
C PRO A 4 -5.18 -4.84 -14.98
N THR A 5 -5.09 -5.90 -15.77
CA THR A 5 -5.50 -7.23 -15.32
C THR A 5 -4.61 -7.71 -14.18
N GLU A 6 -5.04 -8.76 -13.47
CA GLU A 6 -4.25 -9.34 -12.39
C GLU A 6 -2.89 -9.86 -12.91
N GLU A 7 -2.88 -10.48 -14.10
CA GLU A 7 -1.68 -10.98 -14.77
C GLU A 7 -0.73 -9.84 -15.20
N GLU A 8 -1.28 -8.76 -15.77
CA GLU A 8 -0.51 -7.57 -16.15
C GLU A 8 0.13 -6.91 -14.92
N LEU A 9 -0.65 -6.77 -13.85
CA LEU A 9 -0.17 -6.19 -12.59
C LEU A 9 0.91 -7.08 -11.95
N GLU A 10 0.70 -8.39 -11.87
CA GLU A 10 1.67 -9.33 -11.32
C GLU A 10 2.99 -9.28 -12.09
N THR A 11 2.91 -9.24 -13.43
CA THR A 11 4.08 -9.13 -14.31
C THR A 11 4.84 -7.82 -14.07
N ALA A 12 4.12 -6.70 -13.98
CA ALA A 12 4.71 -5.39 -13.70
C ALA A 12 5.40 -5.34 -12.33
N LEU A 13 4.80 -5.95 -11.30
CA LEU A 13 5.37 -6.01 -9.96
C LEU A 13 6.63 -6.87 -9.90
N LYS A 14 6.65 -8.02 -10.59
CA LYS A 14 7.85 -8.86 -10.72
C LYS A 14 8.99 -8.09 -11.38
N MET A 15 8.70 -7.36 -12.46
CA MET A 15 9.71 -6.55 -13.14
C MET A 15 10.21 -5.41 -12.25
N ALA A 16 9.33 -4.71 -11.54
CA ALA A 16 9.72 -3.65 -10.62
C ALA A 16 10.61 -4.18 -9.48
N ALA A 17 10.32 -5.37 -8.93
CA ALA A 17 11.21 -6.00 -7.95
C ALA A 17 12.60 -6.23 -8.53
N GLN A 18 12.70 -6.80 -9.74
CA GLN A 18 13.98 -7.00 -10.42
C GLN A 18 14.72 -5.69 -10.71
N MET A 19 14.00 -4.63 -11.07
CA MET A 19 14.59 -3.32 -11.34
C MET A 19 15.26 -2.75 -10.09
N ARG A 20 14.62 -2.89 -8.94
CA ARG A 20 15.17 -2.47 -7.65
C ARG A 20 16.38 -3.33 -7.25
N ASP A 21 16.29 -4.64 -7.43
CA ASP A 21 17.35 -5.58 -7.03
C ASP A 21 18.62 -5.45 -7.89
N LYS A 22 18.47 -5.06 -9.15
CA LYS A 22 19.58 -4.82 -10.09
C LYS A 22 20.06 -3.37 -10.12
N ASP A 23 19.51 -2.49 -9.27
CA ASP A 23 19.79 -1.05 -9.23
C ASP A 23 19.59 -0.33 -10.59
N ILE A 24 18.61 -0.80 -11.37
CA ILE A 24 18.25 -0.24 -12.69
C ILE A 24 16.95 0.58 -12.61
N ASP A 25 16.74 1.28 -11.50
CA ASP A 25 15.57 2.15 -11.25
C ASP A 25 15.98 3.63 -11.10
N PRO A 26 16.61 4.25 -12.11
CA PRO A 26 17.18 5.60 -12.01
C PRO A 26 16.14 6.70 -11.78
N PHE A 27 14.88 6.43 -12.16
CA PHE A 27 13.77 7.36 -12.02
C PHE A 27 12.77 6.96 -10.93
N PHE A 28 13.13 5.98 -10.09
CA PHE A 28 12.30 5.50 -8.97
C PHE A 28 10.91 4.98 -9.37
N ILE A 29 10.75 4.53 -10.62
CA ILE A 29 9.49 4.00 -11.15
C ILE A 29 9.15 2.69 -10.43
N ALA A 30 10.13 1.81 -10.29
CA ALA A 30 9.94 0.54 -9.61
C ALA A 30 9.66 0.75 -8.12
N LYS A 31 10.43 1.63 -7.46
CA LYS A 31 10.19 2.03 -6.07
C LYS A 31 8.79 2.60 -5.87
N ALA A 32 8.35 3.50 -6.74
CA ALA A 32 7.03 4.11 -6.68
C ALA A 32 5.93 3.06 -6.89
N LEU A 33 6.04 2.22 -7.92
CA LEU A 33 5.05 1.18 -8.21
C LEU A 33 4.91 0.20 -7.05
N LEU A 34 6.02 -0.31 -6.51
CA LEU A 34 6.01 -1.24 -5.38
C LEU A 34 5.42 -0.61 -4.12
N SER A 35 5.80 0.63 -3.81
CA SER A 35 5.30 1.39 -2.66
C SER A 35 3.79 1.64 -2.78
N HIS A 36 3.32 2.10 -3.95
CA HIS A 36 1.91 2.34 -4.19
C HIS A 36 1.09 1.05 -4.17
N ASN A 37 1.57 -0.03 -4.79
CA ASN A 37 0.87 -1.32 -4.77
C ASN A 37 0.73 -1.86 -3.35
N TYR A 38 1.75 -1.69 -2.51
CA TYR A 38 1.67 -2.07 -1.11
C TYR A 38 0.61 -1.25 -0.35
N ARG A 39 0.59 0.08 -0.52
CA ARG A 39 -0.37 0.99 0.14
C ARG A 39 -1.81 0.80 -0.35
N ILE A 40 -2.01 0.54 -1.64
CA ILE A 40 -3.33 0.37 -2.26
C ILE A 40 -4.15 -0.73 -1.58
N LYS A 41 -3.52 -1.85 -1.20
CA LYS A 41 -4.21 -2.96 -0.53
C LYS A 41 -4.92 -2.52 0.76
N TYR A 42 -4.27 -1.68 1.55
CA TYR A 42 -4.85 -1.16 2.80
C TYR A 42 -5.97 -0.14 2.53
N LEU A 43 -5.85 0.65 1.47
CA LEU A 43 -6.91 1.57 1.06
C LEU A 43 -8.16 0.81 0.57
N GLU A 44 -7.97 -0.29 -0.17
CA GLU A 44 -9.06 -1.20 -0.56
C GLU A 44 -9.72 -1.84 0.68
N GLU A 45 -8.93 -2.27 1.68
CA GLU A 45 -9.48 -2.78 2.96
C GLU A 45 -10.32 -1.70 3.67
N ILE A 46 -9.86 -0.44 3.71
CA ILE A 46 -10.62 0.67 4.30
C ILE A 46 -11.92 0.88 3.54
N MET A 47 -11.88 0.89 2.20
CA MET A 47 -13.06 1.10 1.37
C MET A 47 -14.12 0.02 1.64
N GLN A 48 -13.72 -1.24 1.75
CA GLN A 48 -14.62 -2.35 2.11
C GLN A 48 -15.17 -2.25 3.55
N ALA A 49 -14.37 -1.76 4.50
CA ALA A 49 -14.82 -1.55 5.88
C ALA A 49 -15.80 -0.37 5.96
N ALA A 50 -15.55 0.71 5.23
CA ALA A 50 -16.41 1.88 5.16
C ALA A 50 -17.76 1.53 4.51
N ASP A 51 -17.75 0.79 3.40
CA ASP A 51 -18.96 0.31 2.73
C ASP A 51 -19.82 -0.53 3.68
N ARG A 52 -19.21 -1.48 4.40
CA ARG A 52 -19.92 -2.28 5.41
C ARG A 52 -20.50 -1.42 6.53
N TYR A 53 -19.73 -0.48 7.06
CA TYR A 53 -20.19 0.41 8.13
C TYR A 53 -21.41 1.23 7.70
N LEU A 54 -21.36 1.83 6.51
CA LEU A 54 -22.43 2.67 5.98
C LEU A 54 -23.68 1.84 5.62
N ASN A 55 -23.50 0.68 4.98
CA ASN A 55 -24.62 -0.11 4.45
C ASN A 55 -25.23 -1.09 5.48
N ARG A 56 -24.58 -1.32 6.63
CA ARG A 56 -25.08 -2.24 7.68
C ARG A 56 -25.55 -1.54 8.95
N GLY A 57 -25.98 -0.28 8.82
CA GLY A 57 -26.62 0.45 9.92
C GLY A 57 -25.66 0.96 10.99
N MET A 58 -24.38 1.12 10.67
CA MET A 58 -23.40 1.81 11.51
C MET A 58 -23.26 1.22 12.93
N SER A 59 -23.21 -0.11 13.06
CA SER A 59 -23.01 -0.76 14.36
C SER A 59 -21.65 -0.40 14.97
N GLU A 60 -21.56 -0.40 16.31
CA GLU A 60 -20.28 -0.17 17.02
C GLU A 60 -19.20 -1.20 16.65
N GLN A 61 -19.60 -2.42 16.31
CA GLN A 61 -18.67 -3.46 15.84
C GLN A 61 -18.03 -3.08 14.49
N GLU A 62 -18.84 -2.63 13.52
CA GLU A 62 -18.33 -2.19 12.22
C GLU A 62 -17.56 -0.88 12.32
N ARG A 63 -17.98 0.02 13.23
CA ARG A 63 -17.23 1.25 13.57
C ARG A 63 -15.84 0.91 14.08
N THR A 64 -15.74 0.00 15.05
CA THR A 64 -14.48 -0.45 15.63
C THR A 64 -13.60 -1.11 14.56
N ARG A 65 -14.20 -1.92 13.68
CA ARG A 65 -13.48 -2.53 12.56
C ARG A 65 -12.92 -1.48 11.61
N LEU A 66 -13.71 -0.48 11.23
CA LEU A 66 -13.28 0.61 10.36
C LEU A 66 -12.10 1.38 10.97
N LEU A 67 -12.20 1.75 12.25
CA LEU A 67 -11.13 2.46 12.96
C LEU A 67 -9.83 1.67 12.96
N ARG A 68 -9.87 0.37 13.29
CA ARG A 68 -8.69 -0.50 13.26
C ARG A 68 -8.06 -0.60 11.87
N THR A 69 -8.86 -0.69 10.82
CA THR A 69 -8.35 -0.74 9.45
C THR A 69 -7.69 0.59 9.05
N ILE A 70 -8.25 1.72 9.49
CA ILE A 70 -7.65 3.05 9.28
C ILE A 70 -6.31 3.16 10.02
N GLU A 71 -6.22 2.74 11.28
CA GLU A 71 -4.98 2.73 12.05
C GLU A 71 -3.91 1.88 11.36
N LYS A 72 -4.25 0.66 10.95
CA LYS A 72 -3.35 -0.23 10.20
C LYS A 72 -2.79 0.41 8.94
N ALA A 73 -3.61 1.15 8.18
CA ALA A 73 -3.15 1.87 6.99
C ALA A 73 -2.20 3.03 7.33
N LYS A 74 -2.47 3.79 8.41
CA LYS A 74 -1.62 4.89 8.88
C LYS A 74 -0.26 4.38 9.38
N ASP A 75 -0.24 3.26 10.10
CA ASP A 75 1.00 2.63 10.57
C ASP A 75 1.86 2.19 9.39
N THR A 76 1.22 1.61 8.37
CA THR A 76 1.85 1.20 7.11
C THR A 76 2.44 2.41 6.36
N GLU A 77 1.70 3.51 6.28
CA GLU A 77 2.16 4.75 5.66
C GLU A 77 3.34 5.38 6.41
N SER A 78 3.30 5.33 7.74
CA SER A 78 4.41 5.79 8.59
C SER A 78 5.66 4.92 8.38
N TYR A 79 5.50 3.59 8.31
CA TYR A 79 6.59 2.66 8.04
C TYR A 79 7.24 2.92 6.68
N THR A 80 6.44 3.02 5.62
CA THR A 80 6.94 3.28 4.26
C THR A 80 7.58 4.67 4.10
N SER A 81 7.11 5.67 4.86
CA SER A 81 7.71 7.01 4.89
C SER A 81 9.01 7.05 5.71
N SER A 82 9.11 6.26 6.77
CA SER A 82 10.27 6.20 7.67
C SER A 82 11.48 5.45 7.09
N GLN A 83 11.28 4.53 6.14
CA GLN A 83 12.39 3.87 5.43
C GLN A 83 13.29 4.83 4.64
N GLY A 84 12.87 6.09 4.41
CA GLY A 84 13.73 7.15 3.88
C GLY A 84 14.72 7.75 4.90
N ARG A 85 14.58 7.44 6.20
CA ARG A 85 15.41 8.00 7.29
C ARG A 85 16.42 7.00 7.88
N SER A 86 16.43 5.75 7.46
CA SER A 86 17.31 4.70 8.03
C SER A 86 18.71 4.62 7.41
N SER A 87 19.07 5.56 6.52
CA SER A 87 20.46 5.77 6.11
C SER A 87 20.99 7.01 6.84
N PHE A 88 21.14 6.90 8.16
CA PHE A 88 21.99 7.82 8.91
C PHE A 88 22.99 6.96 9.67
N GLY A 89 24.26 7.21 9.37
CA GLY A 89 25.35 6.26 9.52
C GLY A 89 25.70 5.90 10.96
N LEU A 90 26.32 4.73 11.07
CA LEU A 90 27.36 4.51 12.04
C LEU A 90 28.64 4.27 11.23
N GLU A 91 29.51 5.29 11.24
CA GLU A 91 30.95 5.12 11.03
C GLU A 91 31.53 4.17 12.09
#